data_AF-A0A9X7WJ38-F1
#
_entry.id   AF-A0A9X7WJ38-F1
#
_cell.length_a   1.000
_cell.length_b   1.000
_cell.length_c   1.000
_cell.angle_alpha   90.00
_cell.angle_beta   90.00
_cell.angle_gamma   90.00
#
_symmetry.space_group_name_H-M   'P 1'
#
loop_
_entity.id
_entity.type
_entity.pdbx_description
1 polymer ?
#
loop_
_entity_poly.entity_id
_entity_poly.type
_entity_poly.pdbx_seq_one_letter_code
_entity_poly.pdbx_strand_id
1 'polypeptide(L)'
;MSIFIGQLVGFAVIVWLLVKFVVPPVRKLMADQQESVRKQLEEAAAAAARLTEAGQAHSTALANASAEAKRVTAEAHSDAERIAEQLRSQAGVEAERVKTTGGQQVGLMRAQLIRELRSGLGAEAVERAGELVRAHVSDPQRQSATVDRFLDELDAMAPKSVEVESPILAGMRSASRQALAGLQDKFGEVAGGLDQQGLASLADELTGVAELLERESVITRHLTVPTDDAGPKVRLVQRLFADKVGAAALTLVTDAASARWSNGADLVTAVEHVARQALLLSAESAGTVDEVEDQLFRFSRVLDAQPRLDILLGDTATPAAGRVGLLRNVLGGANPITAALLEQTVRLLRGQSAHQAIAELAQIAVARRGELVADVGAAAELSDAQRTRLNTVLSRIYSHPVRVQVDVDPARLGGLAISVGDEVIDGTLSSRLADAKTQLPD
;
A
#
# COMPACT_ATOMS: atom_id res chain seq x y z
N MET A 1 -5.15 -107.65 139.17
CA MET A 1 -4.56 -107.24 137.88
C MET A 1 -5.58 -107.02 136.75
N SER A 2 -6.87 -107.31 136.91
CA SER A 2 -7.90 -107.20 135.86
C SER A 2 -8.35 -105.76 135.51
N ILE A 3 -8.08 -104.76 136.35
CA ILE A 3 -8.58 -103.38 136.18
C ILE A 3 -7.77 -102.57 135.15
N PHE A 4 -6.48 -102.87 134.97
CA PHE A 4 -5.59 -102.12 134.06
C PHE A 4 -5.91 -102.36 132.57
N ILE A 5 -6.35 -103.58 132.22
CA ILE A 5 -6.67 -103.94 130.82
C ILE A 5 -7.94 -103.23 130.33
N GLY A 6 -8.96 -103.07 131.19
CA GLY A 6 -10.20 -102.37 130.82
C GLY A 6 -10.01 -100.89 130.48
N GLN A 7 -9.09 -100.21 131.17
CA GLN A 7 -8.81 -98.79 130.95
C GLN A 7 -8.09 -98.54 129.62
N LEU A 8 -7.20 -99.46 129.22
CA LEU A 8 -6.46 -99.38 127.96
C LEU A 8 -7.37 -99.61 126.75
N VAL A 9 -8.34 -100.52 126.87
CA VAL A 9 -9.38 -100.71 125.84
C VAL A 9 -10.28 -99.48 125.72
N GLY A 10 -10.72 -98.90 126.85
CA GLY A 10 -11.50 -97.66 126.84
C GLY A 10 -10.78 -96.48 126.19
N PHE A 11 -9.47 -96.32 126.46
CA PHE A 11 -8.64 -95.30 125.83
C PHE A 11 -8.49 -95.52 124.32
N ALA A 12 -8.29 -96.77 123.87
CA ALA A 12 -8.16 -97.09 122.46
C ALA A 12 -9.43 -96.74 121.65
N VAL A 13 -10.63 -96.95 122.22
CA VAL A 13 -11.89 -96.62 121.56
C VAL A 13 -12.08 -95.11 121.39
N ILE A 14 -11.73 -94.31 122.40
CA ILE A 14 -11.80 -92.84 122.31
C ILE A 14 -10.81 -92.30 121.26
N VAL A 15 -9.59 -92.81 121.24
CA VAL A 15 -8.58 -92.42 120.24
C VAL A 15 -9.06 -92.76 118.83
N TRP A 16 -9.68 -93.93 118.64
CA TRP A 16 -10.22 -94.32 117.34
C TRP A 16 -11.31 -93.36 116.85
N LEU A 17 -12.25 -92.96 117.72
CA LEU A 17 -13.33 -92.02 117.37
C LEU A 17 -12.79 -90.63 116.99
N LEU A 18 -11.83 -90.10 117.75
CA LEU A 18 -11.19 -88.81 117.45
C LEU A 18 -10.43 -88.84 116.11
N VAL A 19 -9.63 -89.89 115.88
CA VAL A 19 -8.85 -90.03 114.64
C VAL A 19 -9.76 -90.24 113.43
N LYS A 20 -10.86 -90.99 113.57
CA LYS A 20 -11.76 -91.33 112.45
C LYS A 20 -12.70 -90.19 112.07
N PHE A 21 -13.26 -89.44 113.03
CA PHE A 21 -14.33 -88.47 112.77
C PHE A 21 -13.92 -87.00 112.90
N VAL A 22 -12.96 -86.63 113.76
CA VAL A 22 -12.61 -85.22 114.02
C VAL A 22 -11.39 -84.76 113.23
N VAL A 23 -10.38 -85.63 113.08
CA VAL A 23 -9.15 -85.29 112.33
C VAL A 23 -9.37 -85.00 110.84
N PRO A 24 -10.24 -85.72 110.08
CA PRO A 24 -10.41 -85.48 108.65
C PRO A 24 -10.94 -84.07 108.29
N PRO A 25 -12.02 -83.53 108.90
CA PRO A 25 -12.53 -82.20 108.54
C PRO A 25 -11.57 -81.06 108.91
N VAL A 26 -10.83 -81.18 110.03
CA VAL A 26 -9.83 -80.18 110.44
C VAL A 26 -8.64 -80.15 109.48
N ARG A 27 -8.16 -81.33 109.02
CA ARG A 27 -7.10 -81.40 108.01
C ARG A 27 -7.52 -80.81 106.67
N LYS A 28 -8.77 -81.04 106.24
CA LYS A 28 -9.28 -80.49 104.98
C LYS A 28 -9.36 -78.95 105.01
N LEU A 29 -9.87 -78.38 106.10
CA LEU A 29 -9.97 -76.93 106.25
C LEU A 29 -8.59 -76.24 106.32
N MET A 30 -7.61 -76.90 106.96
CA MET A 30 -6.21 -76.46 106.96
C MET A 30 -5.57 -76.56 105.57
N ALA A 31 -5.85 -77.61 104.79
CA ALA A 31 -5.35 -77.77 103.43
C ALA A 31 -5.95 -76.74 102.46
N ASP A 32 -7.26 -76.46 102.56
CA ASP A 32 -7.93 -75.45 101.74
C ASP A 32 -7.40 -74.02 102.04
N GLN A 33 -7.15 -73.71 103.32
CA GLN A 33 -6.49 -72.46 103.73
C GLN A 33 -5.04 -72.37 103.22
N GLN A 34 -4.29 -73.48 103.26
CA GLN A 34 -2.94 -73.53 102.67
C GLN A 34 -2.96 -73.33 101.15
N GLU A 35 -3.94 -73.90 100.43
CA GLU A 35 -4.08 -73.73 98.98
C GLU A 35 -4.50 -72.31 98.61
N SER A 36 -5.43 -71.68 99.33
CA SER A 36 -5.82 -70.28 99.06
C SER A 36 -4.69 -69.30 99.29
N VAL A 37 -3.89 -69.48 100.35
CA VAL A 37 -2.68 -68.67 100.59
C VAL A 37 -1.66 -68.89 99.49
N ARG A 38 -1.48 -70.13 99.02
CA ARG A 38 -0.59 -70.43 97.89
C ARG A 38 -1.05 -69.77 96.59
N LYS A 39 -2.35 -69.83 96.26
CA LYS A 39 -2.91 -69.16 95.08
C LYS A 39 -2.78 -67.64 95.17
N GLN A 40 -3.06 -67.04 96.33
CA GLN A 40 -2.88 -65.60 96.53
C GLN A 40 -1.41 -65.18 96.39
N LEU A 41 -0.46 -65.99 96.86
CA LEU A 41 0.98 -65.74 96.67
C LEU A 41 1.41 -65.90 95.20
N GLU A 42 0.92 -66.92 94.49
CA GLU A 42 1.19 -67.12 93.05
C GLU A 42 0.57 -65.99 92.20
N GLU A 43 -0.66 -65.57 92.48
CA GLU A 43 -1.31 -64.43 91.80
C GLU A 43 -0.62 -63.09 92.10
N ALA A 44 -0.21 -62.86 93.36
CA ALA A 44 0.56 -61.67 93.72
C ALA A 44 1.94 -61.66 93.04
N ALA A 45 2.61 -62.83 92.95
CA ALA A 45 3.87 -62.96 92.22
C ALA A 45 3.69 -62.74 90.71
N ALA A 46 2.62 -63.25 90.10
CA ALA A 46 2.30 -63.03 88.69
C ALA A 46 1.92 -61.57 88.40
N ALA A 47 1.18 -60.92 89.29
CA ALA A 47 0.84 -59.49 89.20
C ALA A 47 2.10 -58.61 89.34
N ALA A 48 3.00 -58.95 90.27
CA ALA A 48 4.29 -58.27 90.41
C ALA A 48 5.16 -58.44 89.15
N ALA A 49 5.22 -59.65 88.57
CA ALA A 49 5.93 -59.92 87.32
C ALA A 49 5.36 -59.11 86.14
N ARG A 50 4.03 -59.05 85.98
CA ARG A 50 3.38 -58.22 84.95
C ARG A 50 3.61 -56.72 85.16
N LEU A 51 3.67 -56.25 86.41
CA LEU A 51 4.00 -54.85 86.71
C LEU A 51 5.46 -54.53 86.32
N THR A 52 6.39 -55.44 86.58
CA THR A 52 7.78 -55.29 86.14
C THR A 52 7.92 -55.32 84.62
N GLU A 53 7.21 -56.22 83.93
CA GLU A 53 7.18 -56.31 82.47
C GLU A 53 6.54 -55.07 81.84
N ALA A 54 5.40 -54.60 82.35
CA ALA A 54 4.75 -53.37 81.92
C ALA A 54 5.63 -52.13 82.18
N GLY A 55 6.34 -52.09 83.31
CA GLY A 55 7.31 -51.04 83.62
C GLY A 55 8.50 -51.03 82.65
N GLN A 56 9.03 -52.20 82.31
CA GLN A 56 10.08 -52.35 81.30
C GLN A 56 9.58 -51.95 79.91
N ALA A 57 8.41 -52.45 79.49
CA ALA A 57 7.79 -52.12 78.21
C ALA A 57 7.49 -50.62 78.09
N HIS A 58 7.00 -49.98 79.16
CA HIS A 58 6.79 -48.53 79.21
C HIS A 58 8.11 -47.76 79.11
N SER A 59 9.15 -48.18 79.84
CA SER A 59 10.48 -47.58 79.73
C SER A 59 11.07 -47.72 78.32
N THR A 60 10.94 -48.89 77.68
CA THR A 60 11.38 -49.13 76.31
C THR A 60 10.55 -48.30 75.31
N ALA A 61 9.24 -48.19 75.50
CA ALA A 61 8.37 -47.35 74.67
C ALA A 61 8.74 -45.86 74.80
N LEU A 62 9.03 -45.37 76.01
CA LEU A 62 9.51 -44.00 76.23
C LEU A 62 10.88 -43.76 75.58
N ALA A 63 11.80 -44.74 75.67
CA ALA A 63 13.10 -44.66 75.01
C ALA A 63 12.96 -44.62 73.48
N ASN A 64 12.11 -45.48 72.91
CA ASN A 64 11.82 -45.50 71.47
C ASN A 64 11.10 -44.23 71.00
N ALA A 65 10.11 -43.74 71.75
CA ALA A 65 9.42 -42.49 71.45
C ALA A 65 10.37 -41.28 71.52
N SER A 66 11.29 -41.26 72.50
CA SER A 66 12.32 -40.22 72.57
C SER A 66 13.31 -40.31 71.41
N ALA A 67 13.72 -41.52 71.00
CA ALA A 67 14.60 -41.72 69.86
C ALA A 67 13.91 -41.29 68.55
N GLU A 68 12.63 -41.64 68.39
CA GLU A 68 11.83 -41.24 67.23
C GLU A 68 11.58 -39.74 67.20
N ALA A 69 11.24 -39.11 68.32
CA ALA A 69 11.08 -37.66 68.41
C ALA A 69 12.39 -36.93 68.04
N LYS A 70 13.55 -37.44 68.47
CA LYS A 70 14.86 -36.91 68.05
C LYS A 70 15.07 -37.08 66.55
N ARG A 71 14.72 -38.24 65.98
CA ARG A 71 14.81 -38.50 64.54
C ARG A 71 13.93 -37.56 63.72
N VAL A 72 12.65 -37.43 64.08
CA VAL A 72 11.70 -36.50 63.43
C VAL A 72 12.16 -35.06 63.55
N THR A 73 12.70 -34.66 64.71
CA THR A 73 13.24 -33.30 64.88
C THR A 73 14.47 -33.06 64.01
N ALA A 74 15.35 -34.05 63.86
CA ALA A 74 16.53 -33.97 62.98
C ALA A 74 16.13 -33.94 61.50
N GLU A 75 15.16 -34.76 61.08
CA GLU A 75 14.58 -34.73 59.74
C GLU A 75 13.92 -33.38 59.44
N ALA A 76 13.12 -32.86 60.37
CA ALA A 76 12.49 -31.54 60.24
C ALA A 76 13.51 -30.39 60.15
N HIS A 77 14.64 -30.46 60.89
CA HIS A 77 15.74 -29.49 60.75
C HIS A 77 16.38 -29.60 59.37
N SER A 78 16.69 -30.82 58.90
CA SER A 78 17.25 -31.02 57.56
C SER A 78 16.32 -30.54 56.45
N ASP A 79 15.02 -30.78 56.58
CA ASP A 79 14.00 -30.30 55.66
C ASP A 79 13.89 -28.77 55.68
N ALA A 80 13.91 -28.16 56.88
CA ALA A 80 13.90 -26.71 57.02
C ALA A 80 15.14 -26.07 56.38
N GLU A 81 16.34 -26.66 56.53
CA GLU A 81 17.56 -26.24 55.86
C GLU A 81 17.43 -26.36 54.34
N ARG A 82 16.87 -27.47 53.84
CA ARG A 82 16.65 -27.69 52.40
C ARG A 82 15.65 -26.68 51.81
N ILE A 83 14.56 -26.41 52.51
CA ILE A 83 13.56 -25.40 52.11
C ILE A 83 14.19 -24.01 52.13
N ALA A 84 14.96 -23.68 53.17
CA ALA A 84 15.66 -22.40 53.24
C ALA A 84 16.65 -22.23 52.07
N GLU A 85 17.36 -23.30 51.69
CA GLU A 85 18.29 -23.27 50.56
C GLU A 85 17.57 -23.17 49.21
N GLN A 86 16.46 -23.89 49.03
CA GLN A 86 15.61 -23.75 47.84
C GLN A 86 15.03 -22.34 47.71
N LEU A 87 14.54 -21.75 48.81
CA LEU A 87 14.04 -20.38 48.83
C LEU A 87 15.15 -19.37 48.52
N ARG A 88 16.37 -19.57 49.04
CA ARG A 88 17.53 -18.73 48.69
C ARG A 88 17.89 -18.84 47.21
N SER A 89 17.89 -20.05 46.65
CA SER A 89 18.13 -20.28 45.23
C SER A 89 17.07 -19.60 44.37
N GLN A 90 15.79 -19.77 44.69
CA GLN A 90 14.67 -19.11 44.00
C GLN A 90 14.74 -17.59 44.11
N ALA A 91 15.06 -17.05 45.29
CA ALA A 91 15.26 -15.62 45.48
C ALA A 91 16.43 -15.09 44.65
N GLY A 92 17.51 -15.86 44.48
CA GLY A 92 18.62 -15.55 43.59
C GLY A 92 18.21 -15.48 42.12
N VAL A 93 17.44 -16.46 41.65
CA VAL A 93 16.90 -16.48 40.27
C VAL A 93 15.99 -15.28 40.03
N GLU A 94 15.09 -14.98 40.97
CA GLU A 94 14.15 -13.87 40.85
C GLU A 94 14.87 -12.50 40.90
N ALA A 95 15.89 -12.36 41.74
CA ALA A 95 16.72 -11.17 41.78
C ALA A 95 17.46 -10.94 40.46
N GLU A 96 18.05 -11.99 39.87
CA GLU A 96 18.71 -11.89 38.56
C GLU A 96 17.71 -11.63 37.42
N ARG A 97 16.49 -12.20 37.50
CA ARG A 97 15.40 -11.89 36.56
C ARG A 97 15.03 -10.40 36.62
N VAL A 98 14.78 -9.86 37.81
CA VAL A 98 14.47 -8.44 38.03
C VAL A 98 15.62 -7.56 37.54
N LYS A 99 16.86 -7.93 37.83
CA LYS A 99 18.05 -7.19 37.36
C LYS A 99 18.16 -7.19 35.84
N THR A 100 17.93 -8.33 35.20
CA THR A 100 17.97 -8.45 33.73
C THR A 100 16.86 -7.63 33.08
N THR A 101 15.62 -7.75 33.55
CA THR A 101 14.49 -6.96 33.07
C THR A 101 14.70 -5.45 33.32
N GLY A 102 15.23 -5.08 34.48
CA GLY A 102 15.59 -3.69 34.80
C GLY A 102 16.67 -3.15 33.86
N GLY A 103 17.70 -3.94 33.56
CA GLY A 103 18.73 -3.58 32.59
C GLY A 103 18.18 -3.36 31.18
N GLN A 104 17.28 -4.23 30.72
CA GLN A 104 16.57 -4.05 29.45
C GLN A 104 15.71 -2.78 29.45
N GLN A 105 14.96 -2.52 30.53
CA GLN A 105 14.13 -1.33 30.67
C GLN A 105 14.96 -0.05 30.64
N VAL A 106 16.11 -0.01 31.33
CA VAL A 106 17.04 1.13 31.26
C VAL A 106 17.59 1.30 29.84
N GLY A 107 17.87 0.21 29.14
CA GLY A 107 18.26 0.25 27.73
C GLY A 107 17.20 0.89 26.84
N LEU A 108 15.93 0.52 27.02
CA LEU A 108 14.80 1.10 26.30
C LEU A 108 14.58 2.58 26.65
N MET A 109 14.64 2.95 27.94
CA MET A 109 14.56 4.35 28.38
C MET A 109 15.69 5.19 27.78
N ARG A 110 16.91 4.67 27.74
CA ARG A 110 18.04 5.35 27.10
C ARG A 110 17.84 5.52 25.60
N ALA A 111 17.34 4.50 24.91
CA ALA A 111 17.04 4.58 23.48
C ALA A 111 15.93 5.61 23.19
N GLN A 112 14.87 5.64 24.01
CA GLN A 112 13.81 6.63 23.93
C GLN A 112 14.33 8.04 24.18
N LEU A 113 15.12 8.26 25.23
CA LEU A 113 15.74 9.56 25.52
C LEU A 113 16.62 10.04 24.36
N ILE A 114 17.39 9.14 23.74
CA ILE A 114 18.21 9.49 22.57
C ILE A 114 17.33 9.87 21.37
N ARG A 115 16.21 9.18 21.14
CA ARG A 115 15.25 9.54 20.08
C ARG A 115 14.62 10.91 20.32
N GLU A 116 14.08 11.13 21.51
CA GLU A 116 13.52 12.43 21.91
C GLU A 116 14.55 13.57 21.76
N LEU A 117 15.80 13.33 22.18
CA LEU A 117 16.88 14.30 22.02
C LEU A 117 17.21 14.57 20.55
N ARG A 118 17.23 13.52 19.70
CA ARG A 118 17.49 13.65 18.25
C ARG A 118 16.38 14.41 17.55
N SER A 119 15.13 14.10 17.86
CA SER A 119 13.96 14.81 17.32
C SER A 119 13.96 16.28 17.74
N GLY A 120 14.19 16.55 19.04
CA GLY A 120 14.26 17.93 19.56
C GLY A 120 15.43 18.73 18.98
N LEU A 121 16.64 18.15 18.92
CA LEU A 121 17.80 18.80 18.31
C LEU A 121 17.60 19.01 16.81
N GLY A 122 16.99 18.05 16.12
CA GLY A 122 16.65 18.13 14.70
C GLY A 122 15.66 19.26 14.41
N ALA A 123 14.62 19.39 15.24
CA ALA A 123 13.63 20.45 15.11
C ALA A 123 14.25 21.84 15.27
N GLU A 124 15.06 22.05 16.31
CA GLU A 124 15.79 23.33 16.52
C GLU A 124 16.78 23.59 15.38
N ALA A 125 17.48 22.56 14.89
CA ALA A 125 18.42 22.71 13.77
C ALA A 125 17.72 23.14 12.48
N VAL A 126 16.55 22.56 12.15
CA VAL A 126 15.75 22.95 10.98
C VAL A 126 15.17 24.36 11.15
N GLU A 127 14.75 24.73 12.36
CA GLU A 127 14.27 26.08 12.66
C GLU A 127 15.37 27.13 12.44
N ARG A 128 16.56 26.91 13.00
CA ARG A 128 17.73 27.78 12.80
C ARG A 128 18.21 27.81 11.35
N ALA A 129 18.20 26.67 10.67
CA ALA A 129 18.48 26.62 9.24
C ALA A 129 17.45 27.46 8.47
N GLY A 130 16.17 27.43 8.87
CA GLY A 130 15.13 28.28 8.31
C GLY A 130 15.37 29.77 8.48
N GLU A 131 15.79 30.20 9.68
CA GLU A 131 16.19 31.58 9.94
C GLU A 131 17.37 32.00 9.06
N LEU A 132 18.41 31.16 8.98
CA LEU A 132 19.59 31.40 8.14
C LEU A 132 19.25 31.48 6.66
N VAL A 133 18.41 30.57 6.16
CA VAL A 133 17.95 30.57 4.76
C VAL A 133 17.13 31.84 4.48
N ARG A 134 16.22 32.22 5.38
CA ARG A 134 15.43 33.46 5.26
C ARG A 134 16.32 34.71 5.23
N ALA A 135 17.38 34.75 6.03
CA ALA A 135 18.38 35.81 6.00
C ALA A 135 19.30 35.73 4.76
N HIS A 136 19.50 34.54 4.19
CA HIS A 136 20.30 34.36 2.99
C HIS A 136 19.56 34.86 1.74
N VAL A 137 18.27 34.55 1.62
CA VAL A 137 17.42 34.88 0.47
C VAL A 137 16.84 36.30 0.50
N SER A 138 17.10 37.07 1.56
CA SER A 138 16.77 38.51 1.58
C SER A 138 17.63 39.33 0.62
N ASP A 139 18.75 38.78 0.12
CA ASP A 139 19.58 39.38 -0.92
C ASP A 139 19.06 38.97 -2.31
N PRO A 140 18.69 39.92 -3.18
CA PRO A 140 18.20 39.65 -4.53
C PRO A 140 19.13 38.77 -5.38
N GLN A 141 20.46 38.88 -5.23
CA GLN A 141 21.41 38.07 -5.98
C GLN A 141 21.33 36.59 -5.58
N ARG A 142 21.17 36.33 -4.29
CA ARG A 142 21.07 34.96 -3.73
C ARG A 142 19.71 34.34 -4.03
N GLN A 143 18.67 35.15 -4.04
CA GLN A 143 17.33 34.75 -4.46
C GLN A 143 17.33 34.34 -5.94
N SER A 144 17.96 35.13 -6.82
CA SER A 144 18.14 34.78 -8.24
C SER A 144 18.93 33.48 -8.42
N ALA A 145 20.02 33.29 -7.68
CA ALA A 145 20.81 32.06 -7.76
C ALA A 145 20.00 30.80 -7.35
N THR A 146 19.00 30.96 -6.49
CA THR A 146 18.11 29.85 -6.10
C THR A 146 17.15 29.48 -7.23
N VAL A 147 16.64 30.48 -7.96
CA VAL A 147 15.86 30.27 -9.19
C VAL A 147 16.71 29.53 -10.23
N ASP A 148 17.94 30.00 -10.47
CA ASP A 148 18.82 29.40 -11.48
C ASP A 148 19.13 27.93 -11.17
N ARG A 149 19.40 27.60 -9.91
CA ARG A 149 19.60 26.21 -9.48
C ARG A 149 18.37 25.34 -9.71
N PHE A 150 17.18 25.86 -9.43
CA PHE A 150 15.95 25.12 -9.69
C PHE A 150 15.72 24.92 -11.20
N LEU A 151 16.03 25.92 -12.03
CA LEU A 151 15.99 25.76 -13.48
C LEU A 151 16.98 24.71 -13.98
N ASP A 152 18.17 24.59 -13.38
CA ASP A 152 19.13 23.52 -13.68
C ASP A 152 18.57 22.14 -13.33
N GLU A 153 17.95 21.99 -12.15
CA GLU A 153 17.30 20.74 -11.73
C GLU A 153 16.15 20.37 -12.67
N LEU A 154 15.33 21.35 -13.05
CA LEU A 154 14.21 21.17 -13.98
C LEU A 154 14.70 20.78 -15.39
N ASP A 155 15.79 21.38 -15.86
CA ASP A 155 16.41 21.05 -17.14
C ASP A 155 16.98 19.62 -17.16
N ALA A 156 17.53 19.15 -16.04
CA ALA A 156 18.01 17.78 -15.90
C ALA A 156 16.87 16.73 -15.91
N MET A 157 15.66 17.11 -15.50
CA MET A 157 14.47 16.26 -15.56
C MET A 157 13.84 16.25 -16.97
N ALA A 158 14.09 17.27 -17.78
CA ALA A 158 13.51 17.39 -19.11
C ALA A 158 14.08 16.32 -20.09
N PRO A 159 13.23 15.65 -20.88
CA PRO A 159 13.72 14.80 -21.96
C PRO A 159 14.53 15.64 -22.96
N LYS A 160 15.59 15.04 -23.53
CA LYS A 160 16.39 15.71 -24.58
C LYS A 160 15.45 16.13 -25.71
N SER A 161 15.54 17.40 -26.12
CA SER A 161 14.66 18.04 -27.10
C SER A 161 14.46 17.17 -28.34
N VAL A 162 13.26 16.60 -28.47
CA VAL A 162 12.72 16.18 -29.75
C VAL A 162 11.94 17.40 -30.23
N GLU A 163 12.40 18.03 -31.32
CA GLU A 163 11.56 18.96 -32.06
C GLU A 163 10.23 18.25 -32.31
N VAL A 164 9.13 18.81 -31.81
CA VAL A 164 7.79 18.22 -31.98
C VAL A 164 7.40 18.44 -33.44
N GLU A 165 8.01 17.67 -34.34
CA GLU A 165 7.50 17.46 -35.68
C GLU A 165 6.17 16.72 -35.47
N SER A 166 5.06 17.31 -35.93
CA SER A 166 3.72 16.70 -35.83
C SER A 166 3.83 15.21 -36.16
N PRO A 167 3.37 14.27 -35.29
CA PRO A 167 3.59 12.83 -35.46
C PRO A 167 3.19 12.30 -36.85
N ILE A 168 2.22 12.96 -37.48
CA ILE A 168 1.72 12.67 -38.83
C ILE A 168 2.76 13.01 -39.91
N LEU A 169 3.53 14.09 -39.75
CA LEU A 169 4.56 14.52 -40.70
C LEU A 169 5.81 13.63 -40.64
N ALA A 170 6.15 13.08 -39.47
CA ALA A 170 7.32 12.23 -39.28
C ALA A 170 7.29 10.95 -40.15
N GLY A 171 6.09 10.44 -40.48
CA GLY A 171 5.90 9.29 -41.36
C GLY A 171 5.80 9.62 -42.86
N MET A 172 5.62 10.88 -43.23
CA MET A 172 5.30 11.29 -44.60
C MET A 172 6.55 11.70 -45.40
N ARG A 173 6.57 11.32 -46.68
CA ARG A 173 7.59 11.80 -47.64
C ARG A 173 7.26 13.23 -48.12
N SER A 174 8.22 13.90 -48.76
CA SER A 174 8.13 15.31 -49.14
C SER A 174 6.85 15.70 -49.90
N ALA A 175 6.43 14.92 -50.90
CA ALA A 175 5.22 15.24 -51.66
C ALA A 175 3.94 15.13 -50.81
N SER A 176 3.85 14.11 -49.94
CA SER A 176 2.71 13.97 -49.02
C SER A 176 2.67 15.06 -47.97
N ARG A 177 3.84 15.50 -47.45
CA ARG A 177 3.92 16.64 -46.52
C ARG A 177 3.43 17.93 -47.17
N GLN A 178 3.84 18.18 -48.42
CA GLN A 178 3.39 19.36 -49.17
C GLN A 178 1.89 19.30 -49.51
N ALA A 179 1.38 18.11 -49.88
CA ALA A 179 -0.04 17.89 -50.13
C ALA A 179 -0.89 18.11 -48.87
N LEU A 180 -0.43 17.60 -47.73
CA LEU A 180 -1.08 17.82 -46.44
C LEU A 180 -1.09 19.30 -46.07
N ALA A 181 0.04 20.00 -46.18
CA ALA A 181 0.12 21.43 -45.88
C ALA A 181 -0.87 22.24 -46.73
N GLY A 182 -0.90 22.01 -48.05
CA GLY A 182 -1.86 22.68 -48.95
C GLY A 182 -3.32 22.36 -48.61
N LEU A 183 -3.62 21.11 -48.23
CA LEU A 183 -4.95 20.73 -47.79
C LEU A 183 -5.34 21.40 -46.46
N GLN A 184 -4.41 21.58 -45.53
CA GLN A 184 -4.64 22.29 -44.28
C GLN A 184 -4.91 23.78 -44.50
N ASP A 185 -4.18 24.42 -45.42
CA ASP A 185 -4.44 25.80 -45.84
C ASP A 185 -5.86 25.90 -46.43
N LYS A 186 -6.23 24.95 -47.31
CA LYS A 186 -7.56 24.90 -47.92
C LYS A 186 -8.66 24.68 -46.89
N PHE A 187 -8.41 23.81 -45.90
CA PHE A 187 -9.30 23.63 -44.77
C PHE A 187 -9.52 24.92 -43.99
N GLY A 188 -8.47 25.70 -43.71
CA GLY A 188 -8.60 27.00 -43.04
C GLY A 188 -9.53 27.97 -43.79
N GLU A 189 -9.41 28.05 -45.13
CA GLU A 189 -10.30 28.86 -45.97
C GLU A 189 -11.77 28.42 -45.90
N VAL A 190 -12.01 27.11 -45.98
CA VAL A 190 -13.38 26.55 -45.99
C VAL A 190 -14.01 26.64 -44.60
N ALA A 191 -13.23 26.36 -43.55
CA ALA A 191 -13.68 26.31 -42.18
C ALA A 191 -14.04 27.68 -41.61
N GLY A 192 -13.38 28.76 -42.04
CA GLY A 192 -13.68 30.12 -41.59
C GLY A 192 -15.10 30.61 -41.91
N GLY A 193 -15.80 29.95 -42.85
CA GLY A 193 -17.19 30.24 -43.20
C GLY A 193 -18.24 29.35 -42.53
N LEU A 194 -17.83 28.39 -41.68
CA LEU A 194 -18.71 27.41 -41.06
C LEU A 194 -18.96 27.74 -39.59
N ASP A 195 -20.19 27.50 -39.12
CA ASP A 195 -20.53 27.52 -37.71
C ASP A 195 -20.20 26.17 -37.04
N GLN A 196 -20.42 26.08 -35.72
CA GLN A 196 -20.14 24.88 -34.93
C GLN A 196 -20.78 23.61 -35.54
N GLN A 197 -22.04 23.70 -35.97
CA GLN A 197 -22.78 22.58 -36.54
C GLN A 197 -22.29 22.21 -37.94
N GLY A 198 -21.93 23.21 -38.75
CA GLY A 198 -21.29 23.03 -40.05
C GLY A 198 -19.93 22.34 -39.93
N LEU A 199 -19.13 22.69 -38.92
CA LEU A 199 -17.84 22.05 -38.64
C LEU A 199 -18.00 20.59 -38.17
N ALA A 200 -18.98 20.32 -37.31
CA ALA A 200 -19.30 18.94 -36.91
C ALA A 200 -19.77 18.09 -38.10
N SER A 201 -20.65 18.65 -38.94
CA SER A 201 -21.14 17.97 -40.16
C SER A 201 -20.00 17.72 -41.15
N LEU A 202 -19.09 18.70 -41.34
CA LEU A 202 -17.91 18.56 -42.17
C LEU A 202 -17.01 17.41 -41.70
N ALA A 203 -16.80 17.30 -40.38
CA ALA A 203 -15.98 16.23 -39.83
C ALA A 203 -16.59 14.84 -40.04
N ASP A 204 -17.90 14.70 -39.83
CA ASP A 204 -18.63 13.45 -40.06
C ASP A 204 -18.57 13.03 -41.53
N GLU A 205 -18.78 13.98 -42.44
CA GLU A 205 -18.69 13.75 -43.89
C GLU A 205 -17.29 13.32 -44.33
N LEU A 206 -16.24 14.02 -43.88
CA LEU A 206 -14.85 13.68 -44.19
C LEU A 206 -14.44 12.34 -43.57
N THR A 207 -14.95 12.01 -42.39
CA THR A 207 -14.79 10.68 -41.77
C THR A 207 -15.40 9.60 -42.65
N GLY A 208 -16.64 9.80 -43.12
CA GLY A 208 -17.30 8.86 -44.04
C GLY A 208 -16.55 8.70 -45.37
N VAL A 209 -15.95 9.78 -45.88
CA VAL A 209 -15.08 9.72 -47.07
C VAL A 209 -13.83 8.90 -46.77
N ALA A 210 -13.15 9.15 -45.64
CA ALA A 210 -11.96 8.38 -45.25
C ALA A 210 -12.28 6.88 -45.09
N GLU A 211 -13.40 6.53 -44.46
CA GLU A 211 -13.87 5.14 -44.32
C GLU A 211 -14.10 4.48 -45.70
N LEU A 212 -14.71 5.20 -46.65
CA LEU A 212 -14.93 4.68 -48.00
C LEU A 212 -13.61 4.46 -48.73
N LEU A 213 -12.68 5.41 -48.64
CA LEU A 213 -11.37 5.32 -49.28
C LEU A 213 -10.50 4.21 -48.67
N GLU A 214 -10.61 3.97 -47.37
CA GLU A 214 -9.95 2.85 -46.70
C GLU A 214 -10.51 1.51 -47.19
N ARG A 215 -11.84 1.39 -47.27
CA ARG A 215 -12.51 0.15 -47.72
C ARG A 215 -12.27 -0.13 -49.20
N GLU A 216 -12.42 0.89 -50.05
CA GLU A 216 -12.33 0.77 -51.51
C GLU A 216 -10.93 1.13 -52.01
N SER A 217 -9.94 0.29 -51.69
CA SER A 217 -8.52 0.51 -52.04
C SER A 217 -8.25 0.80 -53.52
N VAL A 218 -9.10 0.30 -54.43
CA VAL A 218 -9.02 0.59 -55.87
C VAL A 218 -9.27 2.07 -56.15
N ILE A 219 -10.26 2.69 -55.48
CA ILE A 219 -10.56 4.12 -55.65
C ILE A 219 -9.38 4.94 -55.17
N THR A 220 -8.88 4.66 -53.96
CA THR A 220 -7.72 5.35 -53.36
C THR A 220 -6.50 5.25 -54.28
N ARG A 221 -6.22 4.06 -54.82
CA ARG A 221 -5.12 3.88 -55.78
C ARG A 221 -5.27 4.76 -57.03
N HIS A 222 -6.48 4.93 -57.56
CA HIS A 222 -6.72 5.81 -58.71
C HIS A 222 -6.59 7.30 -58.35
N LEU A 223 -7.05 7.69 -57.15
CA LEU A 223 -6.95 9.08 -56.67
C LEU A 223 -5.53 9.49 -56.31
N THR A 224 -4.65 8.55 -55.96
CA THR A 224 -3.24 8.84 -55.62
C THR A 224 -2.27 8.58 -56.76
N VAL A 225 -2.74 8.29 -57.99
CA VAL A 225 -1.84 8.22 -59.16
C VAL A 225 -1.20 9.60 -59.38
N PRO A 226 0.14 9.70 -59.44
CA PRO A 226 0.82 10.94 -59.79
C PRO A 226 0.47 11.33 -61.23
N THR A 227 -0.09 12.52 -61.42
CA THR A 227 -0.48 13.07 -62.72
C THR A 227 -0.20 14.56 -62.76
N ASP A 228 0.07 15.09 -63.96
CA ASP A 228 0.14 16.53 -64.20
C ASP A 228 -1.26 17.14 -64.36
N ASP A 229 -2.21 16.40 -64.97
CA ASP A 229 -3.62 16.77 -65.06
C ASP A 229 -4.45 16.00 -64.03
N ALA A 230 -4.95 16.71 -63.01
CA ALA A 230 -5.83 16.15 -61.99
C ALA A 230 -7.30 16.05 -62.42
N GLY A 231 -7.69 16.60 -63.58
CA GLY A 231 -9.08 16.66 -64.04
C GLY A 231 -9.84 15.33 -64.01
N PRO A 232 -9.27 14.19 -64.44
CA PRO A 232 -9.92 12.89 -64.31
C PRO A 232 -10.20 12.47 -62.85
N LYS A 233 -9.27 12.76 -61.94
CA LYS A 233 -9.42 12.46 -60.50
C LYS A 233 -10.52 13.32 -59.88
N VAL A 234 -10.54 14.61 -60.21
CA VAL A 234 -11.59 15.55 -59.79
C VAL A 234 -12.97 15.10 -60.25
N ARG A 235 -13.12 14.71 -61.53
CA ARG A 235 -14.40 14.21 -62.06
C ARG A 235 -14.85 12.92 -61.36
N LEU A 236 -13.91 12.05 -60.99
CA LEU A 236 -14.22 10.84 -60.22
C LEU A 236 -14.75 11.19 -58.83
N VAL A 237 -14.07 12.09 -58.10
CA VAL A 237 -14.52 12.58 -56.78
C VAL A 237 -15.91 13.22 -56.89
N GLN A 238 -16.12 14.12 -57.85
CA GLN A 238 -17.42 14.76 -58.07
C GLN A 238 -18.53 13.74 -58.31
N ARG A 239 -18.29 12.74 -59.17
CA ARG A 239 -19.28 11.70 -59.46
C ARG A 239 -19.59 10.82 -58.25
N LEU A 240 -18.62 10.58 -57.37
CA LEU A 240 -18.79 9.72 -56.20
C LEU A 240 -19.48 10.45 -55.04
N PHE A 241 -19.15 11.73 -54.83
CA PHE A 241 -19.48 12.43 -53.59
C PHE A 241 -20.42 13.63 -53.72
N ALA A 242 -20.67 14.18 -54.93
CA ALA A 242 -21.45 15.43 -55.06
C ALA A 242 -22.87 15.36 -54.48
N ASP A 243 -23.53 14.20 -54.55
CA ASP A 243 -24.88 14.00 -54.00
C ASP A 243 -24.86 13.36 -52.59
N LYS A 244 -23.68 13.22 -51.97
CA LYS A 244 -23.46 12.46 -50.73
C LYS A 244 -22.92 13.30 -49.58
N VAL A 245 -22.18 14.36 -49.87
CA VAL A 245 -21.56 15.24 -48.88
C VAL A 245 -21.84 16.70 -49.23
N GLY A 246 -21.74 17.58 -48.24
CA GLY A 246 -21.87 19.02 -48.42
C GLY A 246 -20.78 19.64 -49.28
N ALA A 247 -21.01 20.88 -49.71
CA ALA A 247 -20.10 21.62 -50.59
C ALA A 247 -18.69 21.81 -49.98
N ALA A 248 -18.60 21.99 -48.67
CA ALA A 248 -17.34 22.13 -47.94
C ALA A 248 -16.50 20.84 -48.01
N ALA A 249 -17.09 19.69 -47.68
CA ALA A 249 -16.40 18.39 -47.77
C ALA A 249 -16.01 18.07 -49.20
N LEU A 250 -16.92 18.28 -50.17
CA LEU A 250 -16.63 18.04 -51.58
C LEU A 250 -15.44 18.87 -52.07
N THR A 251 -15.34 20.13 -51.62
CA THR A 251 -14.23 21.02 -51.98
C THR A 251 -12.90 20.48 -51.45
N LEU A 252 -12.84 20.08 -50.18
CA LEU A 252 -11.62 19.57 -49.55
C LEU A 252 -11.18 18.22 -50.14
N VAL A 253 -12.12 17.31 -50.40
CA VAL A 253 -11.80 16.01 -51.03
C VAL A 253 -11.35 16.20 -52.48
N THR A 254 -11.92 17.16 -53.19
CA THR A 254 -11.48 17.51 -54.55
C THR A 254 -10.06 18.08 -54.56
N ASP A 255 -9.74 18.95 -53.61
CA ASP A 255 -8.41 19.51 -53.42
C ASP A 255 -7.38 18.42 -53.07
N ALA A 256 -7.71 17.59 -52.08
CA ALA A 256 -6.89 16.44 -51.67
C ALA A 256 -6.62 15.46 -52.84
N ALA A 257 -7.65 15.18 -53.67
CA ALA A 257 -7.49 14.33 -54.85
C ALA A 257 -6.66 14.98 -55.97
N SER A 258 -6.60 16.32 -56.01
CA SER A 258 -5.80 17.05 -56.99
C SER A 258 -4.31 17.08 -56.61
N ALA A 259 -4.00 16.96 -55.33
CA ALA A 259 -2.64 16.93 -54.82
C ALA A 259 -1.83 15.67 -55.21
N ARG A 260 -0.53 15.71 -54.95
CA ARG A 260 0.42 14.60 -55.19
C ARG A 260 0.78 13.90 -53.90
N TRP A 261 0.40 12.63 -53.79
CA TRP A 261 0.69 11.79 -52.63
C TRP A 261 1.82 10.81 -52.93
N SER A 262 2.73 10.63 -51.97
CA SER A 262 3.81 9.64 -52.07
C SER A 262 3.34 8.21 -51.78
N ASN A 263 2.25 8.07 -51.05
CA ASN A 263 1.60 6.80 -50.72
C ASN A 263 0.08 6.97 -50.77
N GLY A 264 -0.65 5.94 -51.21
CA GLY A 264 -2.11 5.90 -51.23
C GLY A 264 -2.72 6.11 -49.84
N ALA A 265 -2.09 5.53 -48.81
CA ALA A 265 -2.55 5.68 -47.43
C ALA A 265 -2.45 7.13 -46.91
N ASP A 266 -1.52 7.93 -47.43
CA ASP A 266 -1.33 9.32 -46.96
C ASP A 266 -2.52 10.20 -47.30
N LEU A 267 -3.22 9.96 -48.43
CA LEU A 267 -4.46 10.65 -48.77
C LEU A 267 -5.54 10.40 -47.71
N VAL A 268 -5.71 9.14 -47.29
CA VAL A 268 -6.71 8.76 -46.27
C VAL A 268 -6.35 9.39 -44.92
N THR A 269 -5.08 9.29 -44.52
CA THR A 269 -4.57 9.92 -43.30
C THR A 269 -4.77 11.44 -43.31
N ALA A 270 -4.58 12.09 -44.45
CA ALA A 270 -4.78 13.54 -44.58
C ALA A 270 -6.25 13.95 -44.47
N VAL A 271 -7.16 13.23 -45.14
CA VAL A 271 -8.62 13.47 -45.03
C VAL A 271 -9.09 13.27 -43.59
N GLU A 272 -8.62 12.21 -42.92
CA GLU A 272 -8.90 11.97 -41.51
C GLU A 272 -8.35 13.09 -40.60
N HIS A 273 -7.12 13.53 -40.85
CA HIS A 273 -6.51 14.63 -40.09
C HIS A 273 -7.35 15.89 -40.17
N VAL A 274 -7.79 16.26 -41.38
CA VAL A 274 -8.67 17.42 -41.59
C VAL A 274 -10.03 17.23 -40.92
N ALA A 275 -10.59 16.02 -40.93
CA ALA A 275 -11.82 15.71 -40.20
C ALA A 275 -11.66 15.91 -38.68
N ARG A 276 -10.55 15.43 -38.08
CA ARG A 276 -10.23 15.69 -36.66
C ARG A 276 -10.05 17.18 -36.39
N GLN A 277 -9.40 17.91 -37.30
CA GLN A 277 -9.32 19.37 -37.23
C GLN A 277 -10.68 20.05 -37.43
N ALA A 278 -11.66 19.48 -38.13
CA ALA A 278 -13.00 20.06 -38.16
C ALA A 278 -13.69 19.94 -36.79
N LEU A 279 -13.63 18.76 -36.13
CA LEU A 279 -14.18 18.56 -34.78
C LEU A 279 -13.51 19.41 -33.71
N LEU A 280 -12.18 19.47 -33.71
CA LEU A 280 -11.44 20.31 -32.76
C LEU A 280 -11.76 21.81 -32.94
N LEU A 281 -12.10 22.24 -34.17
CA LEU A 281 -12.49 23.65 -34.41
C LEU A 281 -13.90 23.90 -33.90
N SER A 282 -14.76 22.90 -34.05
CA SER A 282 -16.09 22.91 -33.47
C SER A 282 -16.00 23.07 -31.95
N ALA A 283 -15.08 22.37 -31.28
CA ALA A 283 -14.83 22.55 -29.83
C ALA A 283 -14.33 23.95 -29.47
N GLU A 284 -13.45 24.52 -30.29
CA GLU A 284 -12.96 25.90 -30.14
C GLU A 284 -14.07 26.92 -30.27
N SER A 285 -14.90 26.80 -31.31
CA SER A 285 -16.07 27.64 -31.50
C SER A 285 -17.11 27.51 -30.38
N ALA A 286 -17.16 26.35 -29.72
CA ALA A 286 -18.05 26.07 -28.60
C ALA A 286 -17.49 26.51 -27.24
N GLY A 287 -16.20 26.88 -27.16
CA GLY A 287 -15.52 27.19 -25.91
C GLY A 287 -15.28 25.97 -25.00
N THR A 288 -15.27 24.75 -25.55
CA THR A 288 -15.11 23.49 -24.77
C THR A 288 -13.78 22.77 -25.05
N VAL A 289 -12.78 23.45 -25.62
CA VAL A 289 -11.49 22.84 -26.00
C VAL A 289 -10.77 22.25 -24.79
N ASP A 290 -10.70 23.00 -23.69
CA ASP A 290 -10.04 22.57 -22.46
C ASP A 290 -10.67 21.28 -21.92
N GLU A 291 -12.01 21.22 -21.90
CA GLU A 291 -12.73 20.01 -21.48
C GLU A 291 -12.45 18.82 -22.42
N VAL A 292 -12.39 19.06 -23.73
CA VAL A 292 -12.10 18.01 -24.72
C VAL A 292 -10.67 17.49 -24.56
N GLU A 293 -9.69 18.37 -24.40
CA GLU A 293 -8.29 18.01 -24.14
C GLU A 293 -8.17 17.15 -22.87
N ASP A 294 -8.72 17.61 -21.75
CA ASP A 294 -8.68 16.91 -20.47
C ASP A 294 -9.31 15.50 -20.57
N GLN A 295 -10.44 15.39 -21.27
CA GLN A 295 -11.12 14.11 -21.45
C GLN A 295 -10.33 13.16 -22.36
N LEU A 296 -9.68 13.67 -23.41
CA LEU A 296 -8.81 12.87 -24.28
C LEU A 296 -7.58 12.36 -23.53
N PHE A 297 -6.92 13.22 -22.72
CA PHE A 297 -5.81 12.80 -21.86
C PHE A 297 -6.23 11.79 -20.81
N ARG A 298 -7.36 12.03 -20.13
CA ARG A 298 -7.91 11.09 -19.14
C ARG A 298 -8.19 9.73 -19.78
N PHE A 299 -8.80 9.71 -20.97
CA PHE A 299 -9.10 8.46 -21.66
C PHE A 299 -7.84 7.73 -22.13
N SER A 300 -6.82 8.46 -22.61
CA SER A 300 -5.51 7.90 -22.94
C SER A 300 -4.89 7.18 -21.74
N ARG A 301 -4.88 7.80 -20.55
CA ARG A 301 -4.40 7.17 -19.30
C ARG A 301 -5.23 5.94 -18.89
N VAL A 302 -6.53 5.95 -19.14
CA VAL A 302 -7.40 4.79 -18.88
C VAL A 302 -7.01 3.61 -19.77
N LEU A 303 -6.72 3.84 -21.06
CA LEU A 303 -6.28 2.79 -21.97
C LEU A 303 -4.91 2.22 -21.59
N ASP A 304 -3.97 3.09 -21.18
CA ASP A 304 -2.66 2.65 -20.68
C ASP A 304 -2.79 1.77 -19.43
N ALA A 305 -3.65 2.19 -18.48
CA ALA A 305 -3.92 1.43 -17.25
C ALA A 305 -4.76 0.16 -17.48
N GLN A 306 -5.45 0.03 -18.60
CA GLN A 306 -6.34 -1.10 -18.92
C GLN A 306 -5.95 -1.77 -20.25
N PRO A 307 -4.88 -2.59 -20.29
CA PRO A 307 -4.39 -3.20 -21.53
C PRO A 307 -5.43 -4.05 -22.26
N ARG A 308 -6.38 -4.65 -21.53
CA ARG A 308 -7.48 -5.42 -22.14
C ARG A 308 -8.42 -4.54 -22.96
N LEU A 309 -8.70 -3.31 -22.49
CA LEU A 309 -9.55 -2.38 -23.21
C LEU A 309 -8.84 -1.86 -24.46
N ASP A 310 -7.53 -1.58 -24.37
CA ASP A 310 -6.71 -1.22 -25.53
C ASP A 310 -6.75 -2.32 -26.61
N ILE A 311 -6.55 -3.59 -26.24
CA ILE A 311 -6.62 -4.73 -27.18
C ILE A 311 -8.00 -4.82 -27.85
N LEU A 312 -9.09 -4.69 -27.09
CA LEU A 312 -10.45 -4.81 -27.63
C LEU A 312 -10.82 -3.64 -28.56
N LEU A 313 -10.38 -2.42 -28.25
CA LEU A 313 -10.57 -1.26 -29.13
C LEU A 313 -9.61 -1.26 -30.32
N GLY A 314 -8.44 -1.90 -30.16
CA GLY A 314 -7.41 -2.09 -31.19
C GLY A 314 -7.68 -3.22 -32.18
N ASP A 315 -8.63 -4.12 -31.88
CA ASP A 315 -8.91 -5.29 -32.71
C ASP A 315 -9.64 -4.92 -34.02
N THR A 316 -8.86 -4.63 -35.06
CA THR A 316 -9.37 -4.31 -36.39
C THR A 316 -10.04 -5.47 -37.12
N ALA A 317 -9.91 -6.72 -36.63
CA ALA A 317 -10.64 -7.86 -37.17
C ALA A 317 -12.13 -7.85 -36.77
N THR A 318 -12.46 -7.23 -35.63
CA THR A 318 -13.84 -7.01 -35.19
C THR A 318 -14.47 -5.84 -35.97
N PRO A 319 -15.77 -5.88 -36.33
CA PRO A 319 -16.42 -4.74 -36.98
C PRO A 319 -16.36 -3.47 -36.12
N ALA A 320 -16.05 -2.32 -36.75
CA ALA A 320 -15.89 -1.04 -36.06
C ALA A 320 -17.11 -0.64 -35.21
N ALA A 321 -18.32 -0.98 -35.66
CA ALA A 321 -19.56 -0.72 -34.92
C ALA A 321 -19.57 -1.37 -33.51
N GLY A 322 -19.00 -2.57 -33.37
CA GLY A 322 -18.90 -3.25 -32.07
C GLY A 322 -17.91 -2.54 -31.14
N ARG A 323 -16.76 -2.11 -31.69
CA ARG A 323 -15.74 -1.36 -30.94
C ARG A 323 -16.23 0.02 -30.50
N VAL A 324 -16.95 0.73 -31.39
CA VAL A 324 -17.62 2.00 -31.08
C VAL A 324 -18.69 1.80 -29.99
N GLY A 325 -19.45 0.71 -30.04
CA GLY A 325 -20.40 0.36 -28.98
C GLY A 325 -19.72 0.15 -27.63
N LEU A 326 -18.58 -0.57 -27.61
CA LEU A 326 -17.76 -0.73 -26.41
C LEU A 326 -17.25 0.62 -25.89
N LEU A 327 -16.71 1.47 -26.77
CA LEU A 327 -16.24 2.81 -26.42
C LEU A 327 -17.34 3.64 -25.74
N ARG A 328 -18.54 3.69 -26.32
CA ARG A 328 -19.69 4.43 -25.75
C ARG A 328 -20.07 3.94 -24.35
N ASN A 329 -20.01 2.63 -24.11
CA ASN A 329 -20.31 2.06 -22.80
C ASN A 329 -19.28 2.44 -21.75
N VAL A 330 -18.02 2.66 -22.14
CA VAL A 330 -16.93 3.04 -21.22
C VAL A 330 -16.90 4.55 -20.94
N LEU A 331 -17.23 5.39 -21.92
CA LEU A 331 -17.10 6.85 -21.81
C LEU A 331 -18.05 7.52 -20.80
N GLY A 332 -19.17 6.89 -20.45
CA GLY A 332 -19.96 7.27 -19.26
C GLY A 332 -20.41 8.73 -19.17
N GLY A 333 -20.71 9.40 -20.30
CA GLY A 333 -21.19 10.79 -20.32
C GLY A 333 -20.16 11.86 -20.73
N ALA A 334 -19.16 11.49 -21.55
CA ALA A 334 -18.19 12.42 -22.12
C ALA A 334 -18.83 13.55 -22.95
N ASN A 335 -18.09 14.65 -23.13
CA ASN A 335 -18.46 15.75 -24.03
C ASN A 335 -18.75 15.18 -25.45
N PRO A 336 -19.81 15.62 -26.14
CA PRO A 336 -20.17 15.10 -27.46
C PRO A 336 -19.03 15.15 -28.49
N ILE A 337 -18.18 16.18 -28.43
CA ILE A 337 -17.06 16.35 -29.35
C ILE A 337 -15.92 15.37 -29.02
N THR A 338 -15.64 15.17 -27.73
CA THR A 338 -14.71 14.12 -27.28
C THR A 338 -15.18 12.74 -27.74
N ALA A 339 -16.47 12.44 -27.54
CA ALA A 339 -17.04 11.17 -27.98
C ALA A 339 -16.92 11.00 -29.49
N ALA A 340 -17.23 12.03 -30.29
CA ALA A 340 -17.09 12.01 -31.74
C ALA A 340 -15.63 11.78 -32.18
N LEU A 341 -14.66 12.47 -31.57
CA LEU A 341 -13.23 12.31 -31.88
C LEU A 341 -12.72 10.89 -31.55
N LEU A 342 -13.11 10.35 -30.40
CA LEU A 342 -12.73 8.98 -30.00
C LEU A 342 -13.41 7.94 -30.89
N GLU A 343 -14.69 8.13 -31.24
CA GLU A 343 -15.39 7.25 -32.16
C GLU A 343 -14.75 7.26 -33.55
N GLN A 344 -14.46 8.44 -34.10
CA GLN A 344 -13.76 8.59 -35.38
C GLN A 344 -12.43 7.84 -35.35
N THR A 345 -11.66 8.02 -34.29
CA THR A 345 -10.35 7.38 -34.12
C THR A 345 -10.48 5.85 -34.10
N VAL A 346 -11.42 5.30 -33.33
CA VAL A 346 -11.66 3.85 -33.24
C VAL A 346 -12.14 3.24 -34.56
N ARG A 347 -12.87 4.01 -35.38
CA ARG A 347 -13.30 3.57 -36.72
C ARG A 347 -12.14 3.49 -37.71
N LEU A 348 -11.23 4.47 -37.67
CA LEU A 348 -10.13 4.66 -38.62
C LEU A 348 -8.76 4.22 -38.08
N LEU A 349 -8.75 3.27 -37.14
CA LEU A 349 -7.55 2.88 -36.39
C LEU A 349 -6.44 2.24 -37.26
N ARG A 350 -6.76 1.72 -38.45
CA ARG A 350 -5.81 1.15 -39.43
C ARG A 350 -4.76 0.16 -38.87
N GLY A 351 -5.12 -0.56 -37.80
CA GLY A 351 -4.25 -1.54 -37.14
C GLY A 351 -3.21 -0.93 -36.19
N GLN A 352 -3.30 0.36 -35.89
CA GLN A 352 -2.55 1.00 -34.81
C GLN A 352 -3.11 0.58 -33.44
N SER A 353 -2.33 0.76 -32.37
CA SER A 353 -2.84 0.64 -31.00
C SER A 353 -3.86 1.75 -30.74
N ALA A 354 -4.94 1.43 -30.00
CA ALA A 354 -5.94 2.42 -29.65
C ALA A 354 -5.37 3.47 -28.70
N HIS A 355 -4.56 3.06 -27.73
CA HIS A 355 -3.82 3.94 -26.84
C HIS A 355 -2.92 4.89 -27.65
N GLN A 356 -2.11 4.38 -28.58
CA GLN A 356 -1.23 5.23 -29.38
C GLN A 356 -2.03 6.27 -30.20
N ALA A 357 -3.07 5.84 -30.91
CA ALA A 357 -3.87 6.74 -31.75
C ALA A 357 -4.59 7.84 -30.93
N ILE A 358 -5.04 7.51 -29.72
CA ILE A 358 -5.72 8.45 -28.82
C ILE A 358 -4.72 9.40 -28.14
N ALA A 359 -3.52 8.91 -27.79
CA ALA A 359 -2.45 9.76 -27.30
C ALA A 359 -2.01 10.78 -28.37
N GLU A 360 -1.88 10.36 -29.63
CA GLU A 360 -1.61 11.25 -30.76
C GLU A 360 -2.74 12.27 -30.96
N LEU A 361 -4.00 11.86 -30.84
CA LEU A 361 -5.15 12.76 -30.91
C LEU A 361 -5.14 13.83 -29.80
N ALA A 362 -4.79 13.45 -28.56
CA ALA A 362 -4.64 14.40 -27.46
C ALA A 362 -3.55 15.44 -27.77
N GLN A 363 -2.42 15.02 -28.36
CA GLN A 363 -1.36 15.95 -28.80
C GLN A 363 -1.84 16.90 -29.91
N ILE A 364 -2.64 16.41 -30.86
CA ILE A 364 -3.21 17.25 -31.94
C ILE A 364 -4.17 18.31 -31.36
N ALA A 365 -4.96 17.95 -30.33
CA ALA A 365 -5.83 18.89 -29.64
C ALA A 365 -5.02 20.03 -28.98
N VAL A 366 -4.00 19.68 -28.20
CA VAL A 366 -3.13 20.66 -27.52
C VAL A 366 -2.36 21.54 -28.51
N ALA A 367 -1.81 20.95 -29.57
CA ALA A 367 -1.08 21.68 -30.60
C ALA A 367 -1.94 22.78 -31.27
N ARG A 368 -3.27 22.62 -31.23
CA ARG A 368 -4.19 23.59 -31.81
C ARG A 368 -4.56 24.74 -30.89
N ARG A 369 -4.72 24.50 -29.59
CA ARG A 369 -5.04 25.55 -28.62
C ARG A 369 -3.99 26.67 -28.62
N GLY A 370 -2.74 26.32 -28.94
CA GLY A 370 -1.64 27.26 -28.92
C GLY A 370 -1.32 27.64 -27.47
N GLU A 371 -0.24 27.05 -26.97
CA GLU A 371 0.39 27.37 -25.68
C GLU A 371 -0.35 26.88 -24.42
N LEU A 372 0.25 25.91 -23.72
CA LEU A 372 -0.13 25.59 -22.34
C LEU A 372 0.22 26.79 -21.45
N VAL A 373 -0.69 27.23 -20.58
CA VAL A 373 -0.37 28.28 -19.60
C VAL A 373 0.21 27.63 -18.35
N ALA A 374 1.43 28.04 -17.99
CA ALA A 374 2.08 27.66 -16.75
C ALA A 374 2.04 28.84 -15.79
N ASP A 375 1.32 28.69 -14.68
CA ASP A 375 1.31 29.66 -13.59
C ASP A 375 2.53 29.42 -12.71
N VAL A 376 3.36 30.45 -12.56
CA VAL A 376 4.65 30.35 -11.89
C VAL A 376 4.71 31.35 -10.75
N GLY A 377 4.64 30.84 -9.53
CA GLY A 377 4.83 31.61 -8.31
C GLY A 377 6.30 31.79 -8.00
N ALA A 378 6.77 33.04 -8.00
CA ALA A 378 8.14 33.41 -7.65
C ALA A 378 8.15 34.43 -6.51
N ALA A 379 9.22 34.45 -5.72
CA ALA A 379 9.37 35.40 -4.62
C ALA A 379 9.84 36.81 -5.09
N ALA A 380 10.35 36.91 -6.31
CA ALA A 380 10.74 38.16 -6.96
C ALA A 380 10.55 38.02 -8.48
N GLU A 381 10.62 39.16 -9.18
CA GLU A 381 10.47 39.18 -10.63
C GLU A 381 11.62 38.43 -11.33
N LEU A 382 11.26 37.58 -12.29
CA LEU A 382 12.22 36.81 -13.08
C LEU A 382 12.85 37.68 -14.17
N SER A 383 14.18 37.55 -14.33
CA SER A 383 14.90 38.17 -15.45
C SER A 383 14.47 37.57 -16.80
N ASP A 384 14.66 38.32 -17.89
CA ASP A 384 14.30 37.85 -19.24
C ASP A 384 15.02 36.55 -19.62
N ALA A 385 16.27 36.38 -19.17
CA ALA A 385 17.05 35.16 -19.37
C ALA A 385 16.40 33.96 -18.64
N GLN A 386 15.98 34.15 -17.38
CA GLN A 386 15.30 33.12 -16.60
C GLN A 386 13.93 32.78 -17.18
N ARG A 387 13.15 33.77 -17.62
CA ARG A 387 11.84 33.55 -18.27
C ARG A 387 11.99 32.74 -19.56
N THR A 388 12.96 33.11 -20.39
CA THR A 388 13.26 32.41 -21.65
C THR A 388 13.68 30.96 -21.39
N ARG A 389 14.57 30.76 -20.41
CA ARG A 389 15.04 29.43 -20.01
C ARG A 389 13.90 28.57 -19.47
N LEU A 390 13.08 29.13 -18.57
CA LEU A 390 11.93 28.45 -17.98
C LEU A 390 10.92 28.01 -19.05
N ASN A 391 10.57 28.90 -19.99
CA ASN A 391 9.72 28.56 -21.12
C ASN A 391 10.33 27.41 -21.95
N THR A 392 11.62 27.48 -22.25
CA THR A 392 12.33 26.45 -23.03
C THR A 392 12.37 25.10 -22.31
N VAL A 393 12.55 25.10 -20.99
CA VAL A 393 12.57 23.87 -20.17
C VAL A 393 11.16 23.28 -20.06
N LEU A 394 10.15 24.08 -19.72
CA LEU A 394 8.77 23.60 -19.61
C LEU A 394 8.23 23.10 -20.94
N SER A 395 8.56 23.78 -22.04
CA SER A 395 8.14 23.33 -23.36
C SER A 395 8.72 21.96 -23.73
N ARG A 396 9.93 21.64 -23.24
CA ARG A 396 10.53 20.30 -23.40
C ARG A 396 9.90 19.25 -22.50
N ILE A 397 9.65 19.58 -21.22
CA ILE A 397 9.00 18.66 -20.27
C ILE A 397 7.62 18.25 -20.77
N TYR A 398 6.83 19.24 -21.16
CA TYR A 398 5.46 19.02 -21.61
C TYR A 398 5.35 18.70 -23.11
N SER A 399 6.45 18.74 -23.87
CA SER A 399 6.48 18.52 -25.32
C SER A 399 5.49 19.41 -26.11
N HIS A 400 5.24 20.62 -25.62
CA HIS A 400 4.33 21.60 -26.22
C HIS A 400 4.83 23.02 -25.93
N PRO A 401 4.54 24.02 -26.77
CA PRO A 401 4.79 25.42 -26.42
C PRO A 401 4.10 25.77 -25.09
N VAL A 402 4.83 26.40 -24.17
CA VAL A 402 4.29 26.83 -22.86
C VAL A 402 4.40 28.33 -22.72
N ARG A 403 3.29 29.00 -22.41
CA ARG A 403 3.26 30.39 -21.99
C ARG A 403 3.39 30.49 -20.48
N VAL A 404 4.44 31.12 -20.01
CA VAL A 404 4.70 31.30 -18.58
C VAL A 404 4.03 32.58 -18.08
N GLN A 405 3.11 32.45 -17.13
CA GLN A 405 2.54 33.54 -16.37
C GLN A 405 3.19 33.59 -14.99
N VAL A 406 3.94 34.66 -14.70
CA VAL A 406 4.66 34.78 -13.43
C VAL A 406 3.82 35.59 -12.45
N ASP A 407 3.49 35.00 -11.31
CA ASP A 407 2.90 35.67 -10.16
C ASP A 407 3.98 35.89 -9.08
N VAL A 408 4.13 37.13 -8.64
CA VAL A 408 5.17 37.52 -7.69
C VAL A 408 4.57 37.67 -6.31
N ASP A 409 4.94 36.77 -5.40
CA ASP A 409 4.51 36.76 -4.00
C ASP A 409 5.71 36.96 -3.07
N PRO A 410 5.92 38.19 -2.54
CA PRO A 410 7.04 38.51 -1.66
C PRO A 410 7.03 37.74 -0.33
N ALA A 411 5.92 37.11 0.06
CA ALA A 411 5.87 36.29 1.28
C ALA A 411 6.62 34.95 1.13
N ARG A 412 6.95 34.55 -0.10
CA ARG A 412 7.68 33.30 -0.38
C ARG A 412 9.17 33.46 -0.10
N LEU A 413 9.77 32.39 0.43
CA LEU A 413 11.18 32.37 0.83
C LEU A 413 12.16 32.20 -0.35
N GLY A 414 11.68 32.04 -1.58
CA GLY A 414 12.51 31.84 -2.78
C GLY A 414 12.33 30.47 -3.43
N GLY A 415 12.92 30.31 -4.62
CA GLY A 415 12.64 29.20 -5.54
C GLY A 415 11.45 29.51 -6.46
N LEU A 416 10.92 28.46 -7.09
CA LEU A 416 9.79 28.54 -8.02
C LEU A 416 8.75 27.49 -7.65
N ALA A 417 7.47 27.85 -7.71
CA ALA A 417 6.37 26.88 -7.77
C ALA A 417 5.69 27.02 -9.12
N ILE A 418 5.54 25.92 -9.85
CA ILE A 418 4.99 25.91 -11.20
C ILE A 418 3.72 25.06 -11.18
N SER A 419 2.62 25.58 -11.72
CA SER A 419 1.36 24.88 -11.91
C SER A 419 1.02 24.85 -13.39
N VAL A 420 0.75 23.67 -13.93
CA VAL A 420 0.31 23.48 -15.33
C VAL A 420 -0.91 22.56 -15.31
N GLY A 421 -2.11 23.12 -15.54
CA GLY A 421 -3.36 22.39 -15.35
C GLY A 421 -3.49 21.85 -13.92
N ASP A 422 -3.62 20.54 -13.77
CA ASP A 422 -3.72 19.84 -12.48
C ASP A 422 -2.36 19.45 -11.87
N GLU A 423 -1.24 19.69 -12.56
CA GLU A 423 0.10 19.29 -12.12
C GLU A 423 0.85 20.45 -11.45
N VAL A 424 1.44 20.18 -10.28
CA VAL A 424 2.20 21.16 -9.49
C VAL A 424 3.63 20.66 -9.28
N ILE A 425 4.60 21.47 -9.70
CA ILE A 425 6.02 21.28 -9.45
C ILE A 425 6.47 22.36 -8.47
N ASP A 426 6.62 22.00 -7.19
CA ASP A 426 7.04 22.92 -6.13
C ASP A 426 8.54 22.77 -5.83
N GLY A 427 9.31 23.78 -6.22
CA GLY A 427 10.74 23.93 -5.94
C GLY A 427 11.04 24.94 -4.84
N THR A 428 10.05 25.40 -4.08
CA THR A 428 10.22 26.48 -3.13
C THR A 428 11.04 26.06 -1.90
N LEU A 429 11.81 27.00 -1.35
CA LEU A 429 12.56 26.78 -0.12
C LEU A 429 11.65 26.51 1.08
N SER A 430 10.42 27.04 1.06
CA SER A 430 9.37 26.72 2.04
C SER A 430 8.99 25.24 2.00
N SER A 431 8.76 24.67 0.81
CA SER A 431 8.46 23.24 0.67
C SER A 431 9.65 22.40 1.13
N ARG A 432 10.88 22.72 0.68
CA ARG A 432 12.09 22.00 1.10
C ARG A 432 12.32 22.03 2.61
N LEU A 433 11.98 23.14 3.28
CA LEU A 433 12.09 23.23 4.74
C LEU A 433 11.01 22.41 5.44
N ALA A 434 9.78 22.43 4.90
CA ALA A 434 8.71 21.56 5.39
C ALA A 434 9.09 20.08 5.25
N ASP A 435 9.66 19.68 4.11
CA ASP A 435 10.16 18.33 3.85
C ASP A 435 11.32 17.96 4.79
N ALA A 436 12.26 18.87 5.00
CA ALA A 436 13.36 18.65 5.95
C ALA A 436 12.85 18.43 7.38
N LYS A 437 11.74 19.09 7.76
CA LYS A 437 11.10 18.93 9.07
C LYS A 437 10.37 17.59 9.19
N THR A 438 9.71 17.12 8.13
CA THR A 438 8.98 15.85 8.14
C THR A 438 9.90 14.63 8.04
N GLN A 439 11.11 14.78 7.48
CA GLN A 439 12.13 13.74 7.41
C GLN A 439 13.00 13.60 8.67
N LEU A 440 12.73 14.37 9.73
CA LEU A 440 13.44 14.23 10.99
C LEU A 440 13.20 12.81 11.56
N PRO A 441 14.26 12.13 12.04
CA PRO A 441 14.10 10.80 12.62
C PRO A 441 13.27 10.86 13.90
N ASP A 442 12.35 9.90 14.03
CA ASP A 442 11.56 9.65 15.26
C ASP A 442 12.42 9.29 16.48
#